data_AF-A0A098TNV9-F1
#
_entry.id   AF-A0A098TNV9-F1
#
_cell.length_a   1.000
_cell.length_b   1.000
_cell.length_c   1.000
_cell.angle_alpha   90.00
_cell.angle_beta   90.00
_cell.angle_gamma   90.00
#
_symmetry.space_group_name_H-M   'P 1'
#
loop_
_entity.id
_entity.type
_entity.pdbx_description
1 polymer ?
#
loop_
_entity_poly.entity_id
_entity_poly.type
_entity_poly.pdbx_seq_one_letter_code
_entity_poly.pdbx_strand_id
1 'polypeptide(L)'
;MWIQWIVMIGVLIIVCLGIAAIYGRYRWQLETDQLRTKLKGGRQTMQPKIFNPKELEGLPAPVQRFFQTVLKEGQPIVAAVKLSQQGQFNMSETESKWSPFTATQLVMTQQLGFDWDARIQMAPGVNAFVHDTYLLGEGSLHASLLGLFTVANMHGEPENNQGELLRFFAETTWYPTALLPSQGVRWEAIDDNSARATLTDGATTVSLVFQFNAEGTISTMRAEARYRDKLTAMPWSGRFWEYSIRDGMLIPLEGEVGWEYPEGIRLYFKGKITEIHYEFVS
;
A
#
# COMPACT_ATOMS: atom_id res chain seq x y z
N MET A 1 -34.12 22.17 38.77
CA MET A 1 -34.61 20.93 38.12
C MET A 1 -34.19 20.81 36.66
N TRP A 2 -34.51 21.76 35.75
CA TRP A 2 -34.15 21.64 34.32
C TRP A 2 -32.64 21.48 34.01
N ILE A 3 -31.76 22.20 34.72
CA ILE A 3 -30.30 22.07 34.56
C ILE A 3 -29.79 20.66 34.91
N GLN A 4 -30.35 20.02 35.93
CA GLN A 4 -29.96 18.65 36.32
C GLN A 4 -30.36 17.63 35.23
N TRP A 5 -31.52 17.81 34.60
CA TRP A 5 -31.93 16.99 33.46
C TRP A 5 -31.05 17.21 32.23
N ILE A 6 -30.69 18.46 31.92
CA ILE A 6 -29.77 18.78 30.82
C ILE A 6 -28.40 18.13 31.06
N VAL A 7 -27.85 18.24 32.27
CA VAL A 7 -26.57 17.61 32.63
C VAL A 7 -26.66 16.10 32.54
N MET A 8 -27.72 15.48 33.06
CA MET A 8 -27.90 14.04 33.03
C MET A 8 -28.06 13.51 31.59
N ILE A 9 -28.83 14.20 30.75
CA ILE A 9 -28.97 13.88 29.32
C ILE A 9 -27.61 14.03 28.62
N GLY A 10 -26.87 15.11 28.91
CA GLY A 10 -25.53 15.32 28.36
C GLY A 10 -24.56 14.20 28.72
N VAL A 11 -24.52 13.79 29.99
CA VAL A 11 -23.70 12.66 30.45
C VAL A 11 -24.13 11.36 29.78
N LEU A 12 -25.43 11.09 29.68
CA LEU A 12 -25.95 9.89 29.03
C LEU A 12 -25.54 9.84 27.54
N ILE A 13 -25.65 10.96 26.83
CA ILE A 13 -25.22 11.08 25.43
C ILE A 13 -23.72 10.79 25.32
N ILE A 14 -22.88 11.36 26.19
CA ILE A 14 -21.44 11.11 26.18
C ILE A 14 -21.12 9.63 26.42
N VAL A 15 -21.79 8.99 27.38
CA VAL A 15 -21.62 7.55 27.66
C VAL A 15 -22.06 6.71 26.46
N CYS A 16 -23.22 7.01 25.87
CA CYS A 16 -23.70 6.30 24.68
C CYS A 16 -22.75 6.45 23.49
N LEU A 17 -22.23 7.66 23.25
CA LEU A 17 -21.22 7.92 22.21
C LEU A 17 -19.91 7.16 22.49
N GLY A 18 -19.47 7.11 23.74
CA GLY A 18 -18.30 6.35 24.17
C GLY A 18 -18.47 4.85 23.92
N ILE A 19 -19.61 4.27 24.32
CA ILE A 19 -19.93 2.85 24.08
C ILE A 19 -20.00 2.56 22.58
N ALA A 20 -20.65 3.42 21.80
CA ALA A 20 -20.73 3.27 20.35
C ALA A 20 -19.32 3.28 19.73
N ALA A 21 -18.45 4.21 20.12
CA ALA A 21 -17.08 4.27 19.61
C ALA A 21 -16.26 3.03 19.98
N ILE A 22 -16.41 2.49 21.19
CA ILE A 22 -15.75 1.24 21.61
C ILE A 22 -16.26 0.06 20.77
N TYR A 23 -17.57 -0.05 20.60
CA TYR A 23 -18.19 -1.10 19.80
C TYR A 23 -17.78 -1.03 18.32
N GLY A 24 -17.70 0.18 17.75
CA GLY A 24 -17.21 0.41 16.38
C GLY A 24 -15.76 -0.04 16.19
N ARG A 25 -14.88 0.29 17.14
CA ARG A 25 -13.48 -0.19 17.14
C ARG A 25 -13.40 -1.72 17.24
N TYR A 26 -14.21 -2.32 18.12
CA TYR A 26 -14.23 -3.78 18.28
C TYR A 26 -14.69 -4.49 17.02
N ARG A 27 -15.80 -4.03 16.41
CA ARG A 27 -16.31 -4.56 15.14
C ARG A 27 -15.24 -4.47 14.05
N TRP A 28 -14.60 -3.32 13.94
CA TRP A 28 -13.56 -3.10 12.94
C TRP A 28 -12.37 -4.03 13.15
N GLN A 29 -11.87 -4.17 14.39
CA GLN A 29 -10.77 -5.09 14.69
C GLN A 29 -11.12 -6.53 14.32
N LEU A 30 -12.36 -6.97 14.58
CA LEU A 30 -12.81 -8.29 14.20
C LEU A 30 -12.79 -8.49 12.67
N GLU A 31 -13.18 -7.46 11.91
CA GLU A 31 -13.11 -7.46 10.44
C GLU A 31 -11.64 -7.50 9.95
N THR A 32 -10.76 -6.67 10.52
CA THR A 32 -9.32 -6.69 10.28
C THR A 32 -8.73 -8.09 10.50
N ASP A 33 -9.06 -8.73 11.62
CA ASP A 33 -8.54 -10.05 11.98
C ASP A 33 -9.02 -11.13 10.99
N GLN A 34 -10.28 -11.05 10.55
CA GLN A 34 -10.83 -11.95 9.54
C GLN A 34 -10.16 -11.77 8.17
N LEU A 35 -9.98 -10.53 7.70
CA LEU A 35 -9.29 -10.21 6.46
C LEU A 35 -7.86 -10.73 6.48
N ARG A 36 -7.11 -10.44 7.55
CA ARG A 36 -5.72 -10.88 7.71
C ARG A 36 -5.58 -12.39 7.87
N THR A 37 -6.57 -13.06 8.44
CA THR A 37 -6.60 -14.53 8.49
C THR A 37 -6.77 -15.12 7.08
N LYS A 38 -7.66 -14.55 6.27
CA LYS A 38 -7.84 -14.97 4.87
C LYS A 38 -6.58 -14.74 4.03
N LEU A 39 -5.93 -13.58 4.18
CA LEU A 39 -4.65 -13.27 3.52
C LEU A 39 -3.55 -14.28 3.85
N LYS A 40 -3.46 -14.72 5.11
CA LYS A 40 -2.46 -15.72 5.53
C LYS A 40 -2.78 -17.13 5.06
N GLY A 41 -4.04 -17.42 4.72
CA GLY A 41 -4.53 -18.76 4.44
C GLY A 41 -4.09 -19.35 3.10
N GLY A 42 -3.70 -18.54 2.12
CA GLY A 42 -3.34 -19.02 0.78
C GLY A 42 -1.84 -19.05 0.48
N ARG A 43 -1.00 -19.30 1.50
CA ARG A 43 0.46 -19.46 1.31
C ARG A 43 0.76 -20.54 0.28
N GLN A 44 1.34 -20.13 -0.85
CA GLN A 44 1.91 -21.04 -1.84
C GLN A 44 3.41 -21.21 -1.59
N THR A 45 3.94 -22.41 -1.85
CA THR A 45 5.38 -22.64 -1.85
C THR A 45 6.03 -21.92 -3.02
N MET A 46 6.68 -20.79 -2.76
CA MET A 46 7.56 -20.15 -3.74
C MET A 46 8.97 -20.73 -3.68
N GLN A 47 9.54 -20.94 -4.86
CA GLN A 47 10.96 -21.15 -5.09
C GLN A 47 11.41 -20.09 -6.08
N PRO A 48 12.60 -19.48 -5.90
CA PRO A 48 13.61 -19.76 -4.88
C PRO A 48 13.28 -19.13 -3.52
N LYS A 49 13.93 -19.62 -2.45
CA LYS A 49 13.81 -19.07 -1.08
C LYS A 49 14.80 -17.94 -0.79
N ILE A 50 15.84 -17.82 -1.61
CA ILE A 50 16.90 -16.83 -1.46
C ILE A 50 17.16 -16.16 -2.80
N PHE A 51 17.58 -14.90 -2.75
CA PHE A 51 18.06 -14.15 -3.92
C PHE A 51 19.41 -14.69 -4.39
N ASN A 52 19.51 -14.98 -5.69
CA ASN A 52 20.75 -15.35 -6.36
C ASN A 52 21.08 -14.31 -7.45
N PRO A 53 22.22 -13.59 -7.37
CA PRO A 53 22.59 -12.57 -8.35
C PRO A 53 22.60 -13.03 -9.82
N LYS A 54 22.72 -14.33 -10.09
CA LYS A 54 22.61 -14.87 -11.45
C LYS A 54 21.29 -14.54 -12.14
N GLU A 55 20.20 -14.35 -11.39
CA GLU A 55 18.92 -13.98 -12.01
C GLU A 55 18.88 -12.53 -12.51
N LEU A 56 19.92 -11.74 -12.19
CA LEU A 56 20.10 -10.40 -12.75
C LEU A 56 20.73 -10.42 -14.15
N GLU A 57 21.32 -11.55 -14.56
CA GLU A 57 21.96 -11.68 -15.87
C GLU A 57 20.92 -11.47 -16.99
N GLY A 58 21.20 -10.52 -17.89
CA GLY A 58 20.31 -10.17 -19.00
C GLY A 58 19.19 -9.17 -18.64
N LEU A 59 19.05 -8.75 -17.38
CA LEU A 59 18.14 -7.66 -17.03
C LEU A 59 18.66 -6.29 -17.53
N PRO A 60 17.80 -5.28 -17.68
CA PRO A 60 18.25 -3.92 -18.01
C PRO A 60 19.31 -3.42 -17.02
N ALA A 61 20.32 -2.69 -17.52
CA ALA A 61 21.40 -2.15 -16.70
C ALA A 61 20.94 -1.39 -15.43
N PRO A 62 19.94 -0.48 -15.46
CA PRO A 62 19.46 0.17 -14.24
C PRO A 62 18.84 -0.80 -13.23
N VAL A 63 18.19 -1.87 -13.70
CA VAL A 63 17.57 -2.90 -12.85
C VAL A 63 18.63 -3.76 -12.15
N GLN A 64 19.71 -4.11 -12.86
CA GLN A 64 20.83 -4.83 -12.26
C GLN A 64 21.49 -4.01 -11.14
N ARG A 65 21.78 -2.73 -11.42
CA ARG A 65 22.34 -1.80 -10.43
C ARG A 65 21.42 -1.70 -9.21
N PHE A 66 20.11 -1.60 -9.44
CA PHE A 66 19.14 -1.56 -8.36
C PHE A 66 19.22 -2.76 -7.42
N PHE A 67 19.12 -3.98 -7.94
CA PHE A 67 19.16 -5.17 -7.08
C PHE A 67 20.50 -5.35 -6.38
N GLN A 68 21.61 -4.99 -7.02
CA GLN A 68 22.94 -5.01 -6.40
C GLN A 68 23.08 -3.98 -5.27
N THR A 69 22.40 -2.83 -5.39
CA THR A 69 22.37 -1.79 -4.36
C THR A 69 21.46 -2.20 -3.19
N VAL A 70 20.29 -2.77 -3.46
CA VAL A 70 19.25 -2.95 -2.43
C VAL A 70 19.20 -4.33 -1.78
N LEU A 71 19.84 -5.35 -2.38
CA LEU A 71 19.88 -6.71 -1.86
C LEU A 71 21.32 -7.19 -1.67
N LYS A 72 21.48 -8.26 -0.87
CA LYS A 72 22.74 -9.01 -0.74
C LYS A 72 22.56 -10.40 -1.32
N GLU A 73 23.63 -10.98 -1.88
CA GLU A 73 23.59 -12.40 -2.27
C GLU A 73 23.13 -13.27 -1.09
N GLY A 74 22.19 -14.18 -1.36
CA GLY A 74 21.59 -15.02 -0.33
C GLY A 74 20.51 -14.33 0.52
N GLN A 75 20.11 -13.09 0.22
CA GLN A 75 19.02 -12.40 0.90
C GLN A 75 17.76 -13.30 0.85
N PRO A 76 17.16 -13.64 2.01
CA PRO A 76 15.94 -14.43 2.02
C PRO A 76 14.80 -13.69 1.31
N ILE A 77 14.02 -14.41 0.51
CA ILE A 77 12.84 -13.86 -0.16
C ILE A 77 11.80 -13.51 0.90
N VAL A 78 11.28 -12.28 0.85
CA VAL A 78 10.19 -11.83 1.71
C VAL A 78 8.93 -12.62 1.36
N ALA A 79 8.27 -13.21 2.36
CA ALA A 79 7.00 -13.90 2.25
C ALA A 79 5.81 -13.05 2.74
N ALA A 80 6.05 -12.23 3.77
CA ALA A 80 5.08 -11.28 4.28
C ALA A 80 5.77 -10.05 4.89
N VAL A 81 5.03 -8.94 4.93
CA VAL A 81 5.47 -7.68 5.55
C VAL A 81 4.39 -7.18 6.48
N LYS A 82 4.77 -6.76 7.68
CA LYS A 82 3.91 -5.96 8.56
C LYS A 82 4.55 -4.59 8.69
N LEU A 83 3.82 -3.55 8.31
CA LEU A 83 4.32 -2.18 8.37
C LEU A 83 3.33 -1.27 9.09
N SER A 84 3.89 -0.27 9.79
CA SER A 84 3.17 0.83 10.41
C SER A 84 3.52 2.11 9.68
N GLN A 85 2.51 2.94 9.43
CA GLN A 85 2.64 4.17 8.67
C GLN A 85 2.00 5.33 9.41
N GLN A 86 2.55 6.50 9.17
CA GLN A 86 1.89 7.77 9.45
C GLN A 86 2.07 8.71 8.27
N GLY A 87 1.16 9.65 8.10
CA GLY A 87 1.25 10.56 6.98
C GLY A 87 0.06 11.49 6.86
N GLN A 88 -0.16 11.96 5.65
CA GLN A 88 -1.27 12.84 5.32
C GLN A 88 -1.97 12.34 4.05
N PHE A 89 -3.30 12.43 4.07
CA PHE A 89 -4.16 12.14 2.94
C PHE A 89 -4.88 13.42 2.52
N ASN A 90 -4.92 13.73 1.23
CA ASN A 90 -5.69 14.86 0.73
C ASN A 90 -7.14 14.44 0.55
N MET A 91 -8.03 15.07 1.31
CA MET A 91 -9.47 14.80 1.31
C MET A 91 -10.22 15.57 0.21
N SER A 92 -9.51 16.29 -0.66
CA SER A 92 -10.07 17.06 -1.76
C SER A 92 -9.33 16.80 -3.06
N GLU A 93 -10.08 16.79 -4.15
CA GLU A 93 -9.56 16.62 -5.51
C GLU A 93 -9.09 17.95 -6.14
N THR A 94 -9.60 19.07 -5.62
CA THR A 94 -9.41 20.42 -6.17
C THR A 94 -8.68 21.35 -5.22
N GLU A 95 -8.66 21.04 -3.93
CA GLU A 95 -8.08 21.88 -2.88
C GLU A 95 -7.02 21.10 -2.08
N SER A 96 -6.15 21.84 -1.40
CA SER A 96 -5.16 21.26 -0.48
C SER A 96 -5.79 21.06 0.90
N LYS A 97 -6.50 19.94 1.10
CA LYS A 97 -7.18 19.58 2.36
C LYS A 97 -6.54 18.33 2.97
N TRP A 98 -5.37 18.50 3.56
CA TRP A 98 -4.59 17.41 4.13
C TRP A 98 -5.06 17.04 5.54
N SER A 99 -5.44 15.77 5.71
CA SER A 99 -5.78 15.16 6.98
C SER A 99 -4.69 14.18 7.41
N PRO A 100 -4.23 14.20 8.68
CA PRO A 100 -3.27 13.22 9.15
C PRO A 100 -3.90 11.83 9.23
N PHE A 101 -3.09 10.80 9.01
CA PHE A 101 -3.49 9.40 9.19
C PHE A 101 -2.42 8.59 9.92
N THR A 102 -2.86 7.48 10.50
CA THR A 102 -2.02 6.35 10.93
C THR A 102 -2.57 5.07 10.32
N ALA A 103 -1.71 4.14 9.92
CA ALA A 103 -2.14 2.87 9.36
C ALA A 103 -1.24 1.70 9.80
N THR A 104 -1.81 0.50 9.79
CA THR A 104 -1.05 -0.75 9.80
C THR A 104 -1.38 -1.53 8.54
N GLN A 105 -0.39 -2.18 7.95
CA GLN A 105 -0.59 -2.96 6.74
C GLN A 105 0.06 -4.33 6.88
N LEU A 106 -0.67 -5.36 6.45
CA LEU A 106 -0.14 -6.70 6.24
C LEU A 106 -0.07 -6.94 4.73
N VAL A 107 1.11 -7.29 4.23
CA VAL A 107 1.34 -7.66 2.84
C VAL A 107 1.75 -9.13 2.77
N MET A 108 1.24 -9.84 1.77
CA MET A 108 1.64 -11.18 1.38
C MET A 108 2.22 -11.11 -0.03
N THR A 109 3.45 -11.60 -0.21
CA THR A 109 4.16 -11.55 -1.51
C THR A 109 4.04 -12.86 -2.29
N GLN A 110 3.75 -13.97 -1.62
CA GLN A 110 3.56 -15.28 -2.26
C GLN A 110 2.20 -15.43 -2.91
N GLN A 111 1.20 -14.92 -2.21
CA GLN A 111 -0.13 -14.71 -2.72
C GLN A 111 -0.31 -13.21 -2.70
N LEU A 112 -0.15 -12.59 -3.88
CA LEU A 112 -0.13 -11.13 -4.02
C LEU A 112 -1.38 -10.56 -3.35
N GLY A 113 -1.16 -9.78 -2.29
CA GLY A 113 -2.25 -9.35 -1.46
C GLY A 113 -1.80 -8.47 -0.32
N PHE A 114 -2.70 -7.61 0.11
CA PHE A 114 -2.50 -6.79 1.30
C PHE A 114 -3.82 -6.42 1.95
N ASP A 115 -3.70 -6.03 3.22
CA ASP A 115 -4.72 -5.30 3.97
C ASP A 115 -4.08 -4.06 4.56
N TRP A 116 -4.54 -2.88 4.13
CA TRP A 116 -4.18 -1.58 4.68
C TRP A 116 -5.31 -1.09 5.57
N ASP A 117 -5.10 -1.12 6.89
CA ASP A 117 -6.05 -0.66 7.90
C ASP A 117 -5.61 0.71 8.43
N ALA A 118 -6.35 1.75 8.06
CA ALA A 118 -6.02 3.14 8.36
C ALA A 118 -7.06 3.86 9.22
N ARG A 119 -6.57 4.90 9.88
CA ARG A 119 -7.34 5.89 10.63
C ARG A 119 -7.00 7.27 10.10
N ILE A 120 -7.92 7.88 9.36
CA ILE A 120 -7.77 9.22 8.81
C ILE A 120 -8.56 10.20 9.69
N GLN A 121 -7.90 11.25 10.18
CA GLN A 121 -8.54 12.23 11.04
C GLN A 121 -9.45 13.16 10.24
N MET A 122 -10.75 13.08 10.51
CA MET A 122 -11.77 13.93 9.87
C MET A 122 -12.04 15.20 10.70
N ALA A 123 -11.99 15.06 12.02
CA ALA A 123 -12.09 16.14 12.99
C ALA A 123 -11.42 15.72 14.32
N PRO A 124 -11.19 16.63 15.28
CA PRO A 124 -10.67 16.27 16.59
C PRO A 124 -11.52 15.17 17.26
N GLY A 125 -10.91 14.01 17.52
CA GLY A 125 -11.58 12.84 18.11
C GLY A 125 -12.44 12.00 17.15
N VAL A 126 -12.52 12.36 15.87
CA VAL A 126 -13.33 11.65 14.86
C VAL A 126 -12.46 11.18 13.71
N ASN A 127 -12.36 9.85 13.54
CA ASN A 127 -11.60 9.23 12.48
C ASN A 127 -12.51 8.47 11.50
N ALA A 128 -12.19 8.57 10.21
CA ALA A 128 -12.60 7.59 9.23
C ALA A 128 -11.66 6.38 9.31
N PHE A 129 -12.27 5.20 9.32
CA PHE A 129 -11.61 3.91 9.36
C PHE A 129 -11.63 3.38 7.93
N VAL A 130 -10.50 2.97 7.39
CA VAL A 130 -10.39 2.56 5.98
C VAL A 130 -9.65 1.24 5.88
N HIS A 131 -10.29 0.25 5.28
CA HIS A 131 -9.67 -0.95 4.76
C HIS A 131 -9.52 -0.76 3.26
N ASP A 132 -8.30 -0.83 2.78
CA ASP A 132 -8.01 -0.97 1.37
C ASP A 132 -7.22 -2.27 1.19
N THR A 133 -7.72 -3.13 0.31
CA THR A 133 -7.34 -4.55 0.29
C THR A 133 -7.18 -5.05 -1.13
N TYR A 134 -6.23 -5.97 -1.31
CA TYR A 134 -6.12 -6.83 -2.47
C TYR A 134 -6.03 -8.26 -1.97
N LEU A 135 -6.96 -9.12 -2.35
CA LEU A 135 -7.02 -10.51 -1.88
C LEU A 135 -7.57 -11.40 -2.99
N LEU A 136 -6.84 -12.48 -3.31
CA LEU A 136 -7.28 -13.48 -4.29
C LEU A 136 -7.64 -12.88 -5.67
N GLY A 137 -6.91 -11.85 -6.10
CA GLY A 137 -7.18 -11.17 -7.37
C GLY A 137 -8.22 -10.07 -7.31
N GLU A 138 -8.85 -9.85 -6.15
CA GLU A 138 -9.92 -8.86 -5.97
C GLU A 138 -9.46 -7.70 -5.09
N GLY A 139 -9.62 -6.48 -5.62
CA GLY A 139 -9.48 -5.24 -4.89
C GLY A 139 -10.76 -4.91 -4.13
N SER A 140 -10.64 -4.39 -2.91
CA SER A 140 -11.77 -3.91 -2.12
C SER A 140 -11.38 -2.71 -1.26
N LEU A 141 -12.24 -1.68 -1.29
CA LEU A 141 -12.15 -0.49 -0.45
C LEU A 141 -13.39 -0.40 0.44
N HIS A 142 -13.19 -0.44 1.75
CA HIS A 142 -14.21 -0.22 2.75
C HIS A 142 -13.84 0.96 3.65
N ALA A 143 -14.65 2.02 3.63
CA ALA A 143 -14.48 3.17 4.51
C ALA A 143 -15.68 3.31 5.45
N SER A 144 -15.44 3.55 6.73
CA SER A 144 -16.46 3.68 7.77
C SER A 144 -16.14 4.78 8.77
N LEU A 145 -17.14 5.57 9.15
CA LEU A 145 -16.98 6.57 10.21
C LEU A 145 -17.04 5.88 11.58
N LEU A 146 -15.97 6.02 12.38
CA LEU A 146 -15.81 5.38 13.69
C LEU A 146 -15.93 3.83 13.68
N GLY A 147 -15.81 3.19 12.51
CA GLY A 147 -16.05 1.75 12.35
C GLY A 147 -17.52 1.33 12.47
N LEU A 148 -18.46 2.28 12.42
CA LEU A 148 -19.90 2.01 12.59
C LEU A 148 -20.72 2.27 11.33
N PHE A 149 -20.44 3.38 10.64
CA PHE A 149 -21.26 3.88 9.54
C PHE A 149 -20.46 3.86 8.24
N THR A 150 -20.80 2.93 7.34
CA THR A 150 -20.15 2.82 6.02
C THR A 150 -20.31 4.11 5.22
N VAL A 151 -19.20 4.64 4.75
CA VAL A 151 -19.11 5.85 3.90
C VAL A 151 -18.82 5.47 2.45
N ALA A 152 -18.00 4.44 2.23
CA ALA A 152 -17.72 3.91 0.90
C ALA A 152 -17.53 2.39 0.98
N ASN A 153 -17.97 1.70 -0.07
CA ASN A 153 -17.78 0.26 -0.20
C ASN A 153 -17.67 -0.11 -1.69
N MET A 154 -16.50 -0.54 -2.13
CA MET A 154 -16.21 -0.94 -3.51
C MET A 154 -15.55 -2.32 -3.52
N HIS A 155 -15.98 -3.22 -4.40
CA HIS A 155 -15.55 -4.62 -4.42
C HIS A 155 -15.48 -5.14 -5.85
N GLY A 156 -14.40 -5.86 -6.19
CA GLY A 156 -14.37 -6.88 -7.24
C GLY A 156 -14.56 -6.42 -8.69
N GLU A 157 -14.65 -5.12 -8.96
CA GLU A 157 -14.68 -4.59 -10.33
C GLU A 157 -13.29 -4.73 -10.98
N PRO A 158 -13.17 -5.11 -12.27
CA PRO A 158 -11.88 -5.30 -12.93
C PRO A 158 -10.94 -4.09 -12.83
N GLU A 159 -11.48 -2.89 -12.93
CA GLU A 159 -10.75 -1.62 -12.79
C GLU A 159 -10.18 -1.45 -11.37
N ASN A 160 -10.93 -1.87 -10.37
CA ASN A 160 -10.51 -1.84 -8.96
C ASN A 160 -9.41 -2.87 -8.70
N ASN A 161 -9.56 -4.08 -9.24
CA ASN A 161 -8.56 -5.15 -9.13
C ASN A 161 -7.23 -4.71 -9.76
N GLN A 162 -7.28 -4.08 -10.94
CA GLN A 162 -6.11 -3.51 -11.59
C GLN A 162 -5.47 -2.38 -10.75
N GLY A 163 -6.28 -1.49 -10.20
CA GLY A 163 -5.82 -0.40 -9.33
C GLY A 163 -5.09 -0.93 -8.11
N GLU A 164 -5.66 -1.91 -7.42
CA GLU A 164 -5.03 -2.45 -6.20
C GLU A 164 -3.83 -3.34 -6.50
N LEU A 165 -3.78 -4.04 -7.62
CA LEU A 165 -2.56 -4.73 -8.05
C LEU A 165 -1.45 -3.72 -8.42
N LEU A 166 -1.79 -2.60 -9.08
CA LEU A 166 -0.84 -1.50 -9.32
C LEU A 166 -0.32 -0.89 -8.01
N ARG A 167 -1.19 -0.74 -7.01
CA ARG A 167 -0.80 -0.28 -5.68
C ARG A 167 0.17 -1.25 -5.03
N PHE A 168 -0.19 -2.52 -4.92
CA PHE A 168 0.68 -3.58 -4.41
C PHE A 168 2.05 -3.54 -5.12
N PHE A 169 2.05 -3.40 -6.44
CA PHE A 169 3.26 -3.44 -7.23
C PHE A 169 4.14 -2.20 -7.02
N ALA A 170 3.55 -1.02 -6.86
CA ALA A 170 4.29 0.19 -6.54
C ALA A 170 4.94 0.15 -5.15
N GLU A 171 4.27 -0.49 -4.19
CA GLU A 171 4.75 -0.61 -2.81
C GLU A 171 5.89 -1.64 -2.63
N THR A 172 6.19 -2.44 -3.67
CA THR A 172 7.30 -3.40 -3.66
C THR A 172 8.68 -2.79 -3.40
N THR A 173 8.82 -1.46 -3.52
CA THR A 173 10.02 -0.74 -3.07
C THR A 173 10.32 -0.97 -1.58
N TRP A 174 9.31 -1.26 -0.76
CA TRP A 174 9.45 -1.59 0.67
C TRP A 174 9.77 -3.08 0.94
N TYR A 175 9.63 -3.95 -0.07
CA TYR A 175 9.93 -5.38 -0.02
C TYR A 175 10.54 -5.84 -1.36
N PRO A 176 11.76 -5.37 -1.67
CA PRO A 176 12.33 -5.41 -3.02
C PRO A 176 12.54 -6.81 -3.60
N THR A 177 12.57 -7.86 -2.78
CA THR A 177 12.64 -9.23 -3.31
C THR A 177 11.42 -9.59 -4.17
N ALA A 178 10.26 -8.97 -3.95
CA ALA A 178 9.07 -9.18 -4.78
C ALA A 178 9.20 -8.60 -6.20
N LEU A 179 10.20 -7.77 -6.47
CA LEU A 179 10.50 -7.24 -7.80
C LEU A 179 11.35 -8.19 -8.67
N LEU A 180 11.86 -9.27 -8.09
CA LEU A 180 12.80 -10.16 -8.76
C LEU A 180 12.09 -10.97 -9.87
N PRO A 181 12.80 -11.33 -10.97
CA PRO A 181 12.22 -12.14 -12.03
C PRO A 181 11.70 -13.50 -11.56
N SER A 182 12.39 -14.10 -10.58
CA SER A 182 11.96 -15.36 -9.97
C SER A 182 10.66 -15.25 -9.18
N GLN A 183 10.21 -14.04 -8.85
CA GLN A 183 8.92 -13.75 -8.23
C GLN A 183 7.84 -13.36 -9.25
N GLY A 184 8.10 -13.57 -10.55
CA GLY A 184 7.12 -13.38 -11.62
C GLY A 184 7.17 -12.03 -12.33
N VAL A 185 8.12 -11.15 -11.97
CA VAL A 185 8.25 -9.82 -12.60
C VAL A 185 9.04 -9.91 -13.91
N ARG A 186 8.48 -9.35 -14.98
CA ARG A 186 9.18 -9.22 -16.26
C ARG A 186 9.69 -7.79 -16.44
N TRP A 187 10.96 -7.65 -16.75
CA TRP A 187 11.62 -6.35 -16.94
C TRP A 187 11.97 -6.09 -18.39
N GLU A 188 11.69 -4.88 -18.85
CA GLU A 188 12.01 -4.38 -20.20
C GLU A 188 12.73 -3.05 -20.09
N ALA A 189 13.80 -2.87 -20.87
CA ALA A 189 14.57 -1.63 -20.89
C ALA A 189 13.78 -0.52 -21.59
N ILE A 190 13.84 0.70 -21.06
CA ILE A 190 13.34 1.92 -21.73
C ILE A 190 14.52 2.81 -22.11
N ASP A 191 15.35 3.15 -21.13
CA ASP A 191 16.57 3.95 -21.31
C ASP A 191 17.63 3.61 -20.23
N ASP A 192 18.71 4.39 -20.13
CA ASP A 192 19.82 4.15 -19.21
C ASP A 192 19.43 4.21 -17.73
N ASN A 193 18.33 4.89 -17.41
CA ASN A 193 17.86 5.20 -16.06
C ASN A 193 16.41 4.77 -15.81
N SER A 194 15.75 4.10 -16.75
CA SER A 194 14.38 3.64 -16.59
C SER A 194 14.11 2.28 -17.22
N ALA A 195 13.20 1.53 -16.60
CA ALA A 195 12.77 0.22 -17.06
C ALA A 195 11.29 -0.01 -16.73
N ARG A 196 10.60 -0.76 -17.60
CA ARG A 196 9.23 -1.21 -17.39
C ARG A 196 9.27 -2.54 -16.66
N ALA A 197 8.55 -2.65 -15.56
CA ALA A 197 8.29 -3.89 -14.86
C ALA A 197 6.84 -4.29 -15.12
N THR A 198 6.58 -5.58 -15.34
CA THR A 198 5.25 -6.14 -15.56
C THR A 198 5.01 -7.31 -14.62
N LEU A 199 3.83 -7.33 -13.99
CA LEU A 199 3.39 -8.35 -13.07
C LEU A 199 1.99 -8.83 -13.47
N THR A 200 1.73 -10.14 -13.34
CA THR A 200 0.43 -10.75 -13.61
C THR A 200 -0.04 -11.52 -12.39
N ASP A 201 -1.30 -11.31 -12.02
CA ASP A 201 -2.01 -12.08 -11.01
C ASP A 201 -3.38 -12.51 -11.55
N GLY A 202 -3.58 -13.82 -11.71
CA GLY A 202 -4.78 -14.36 -12.35
C GLY A 202 -5.02 -13.78 -13.75
N ALA A 203 -6.15 -13.07 -13.92
CA ALA A 203 -6.52 -12.41 -15.18
C ALA A 203 -6.01 -10.96 -15.30
N THR A 204 -5.40 -10.42 -14.25
CA THR A 204 -5.00 -9.01 -14.17
C THR A 204 -3.50 -8.89 -14.42
N THR A 205 -3.13 -8.11 -15.43
CA THR A 205 -1.74 -7.76 -15.72
C THR A 205 -1.55 -6.26 -15.56
N VAL A 206 -0.49 -5.86 -14.87
CA VAL A 206 -0.14 -4.46 -14.62
C VAL A 206 1.31 -4.18 -14.97
N SER A 207 1.60 -2.93 -15.35
CA SER A 207 2.96 -2.48 -15.61
C SER A 207 3.24 -1.14 -14.94
N LEU A 208 4.45 -1.00 -14.42
CA LEU A 208 4.99 0.24 -13.89
C LEU A 208 6.31 0.57 -14.60
N VAL A 209 6.50 1.85 -14.89
CA VAL A 209 7.81 2.38 -15.28
C VAL A 209 8.51 2.87 -14.02
N PHE A 210 9.66 2.29 -13.71
CA PHE A 210 10.51 2.71 -12.61
C PHE A 210 11.66 3.56 -13.15
N GLN A 211 11.94 4.67 -12.48
CA GLN A 211 13.14 5.48 -12.71
C GLN A 211 14.13 5.27 -11.57
N PHE A 212 15.40 5.18 -11.93
CA PHE A 212 16.50 4.90 -11.02
C PHE A 212 17.42 6.11 -10.93
N ASN A 213 17.87 6.44 -9.71
CA ASN A 213 18.81 7.53 -9.49
C ASN A 213 20.28 7.07 -9.62
N ALA A 214 21.21 8.02 -9.42
CA ALA A 214 22.64 7.76 -9.52
C ALA A 214 23.15 6.80 -8.42
N GLU A 215 22.46 6.76 -7.28
CA GLU A 215 22.73 5.85 -6.17
C GLU A 215 22.29 4.41 -6.47
N GLY A 216 21.59 4.18 -7.58
CA GLY A 216 21.05 2.88 -7.94
C GLY A 216 19.82 2.50 -7.12
N THR A 217 19.04 3.46 -6.62
CA THR A 217 17.74 3.19 -6.00
C THR A 217 16.59 3.71 -6.87
N ILE A 218 15.38 3.22 -6.62
CA ILE A 218 14.17 3.70 -7.32
C ILE A 218 13.83 5.10 -6.79
N SER A 219 13.81 6.10 -7.66
CA SER A 219 13.40 7.46 -7.29
C SER A 219 11.91 7.69 -7.53
N THR A 220 11.38 7.13 -8.62
CA THR A 220 9.97 7.27 -8.99
C THR A 220 9.39 5.98 -9.59
N MET A 221 8.07 5.84 -9.48
CA MET A 221 7.29 4.86 -10.22
C MET A 221 6.16 5.56 -10.96
N ARG A 222 5.76 5.01 -12.12
CA ARG A 222 4.67 5.55 -12.92
C ARG A 222 3.86 4.45 -13.60
N ALA A 223 2.55 4.47 -13.42
CA ALA A 223 1.59 3.77 -14.27
C ALA A 223 1.12 4.70 -15.38
N GLU A 224 1.12 4.23 -16.63
CA GLU A 224 0.58 5.00 -17.77
C GLU A 224 -0.93 5.22 -17.65
N ALA A 225 -1.64 4.23 -17.10
CA ALA A 225 -3.06 4.26 -16.88
C ALA A 225 -3.41 3.50 -15.60
N ARG A 226 -4.03 4.20 -14.66
CA ARG A 226 -4.71 3.63 -13.49
C ARG A 226 -6.10 4.23 -13.43
N TYR A 227 -7.12 3.40 -13.20
CA TYR A 227 -8.48 3.88 -13.00
C TYR A 227 -8.56 4.66 -11.70
N ARG A 228 -8.89 5.95 -11.83
CA ARG A 228 -9.19 6.83 -10.71
C ARG A 228 -10.64 6.65 -10.24
N ASP A 229 -11.52 6.33 -11.18
CA ASP A 229 -12.92 5.97 -10.98
C ASP A 229 -13.32 4.93 -12.05
N LYS A 230 -14.60 4.54 -12.10
CA LYS A 230 -15.10 3.51 -13.04
C LYS A 230 -14.90 3.82 -14.52
N LEU A 231 -14.70 5.09 -14.90
CA LEU A 231 -14.67 5.54 -16.30
C LEU A 231 -13.35 6.21 -16.69
N THR A 232 -12.57 6.67 -15.71
CA THR A 232 -11.42 7.54 -15.95
C THR A 232 -10.13 6.82 -15.57
N ALA A 233 -9.42 6.32 -16.58
CA ALA A 233 -8.02 5.91 -16.43
C ALA A 233 -7.09 7.07 -16.75
N MET A 234 -6.11 7.33 -15.88
CA MET A 234 -5.12 8.40 -16.08
C MET A 234 -3.77 8.02 -15.48
N PRO A 235 -2.67 8.73 -15.83
CA PRO A 235 -1.38 8.40 -15.30
C PRO A 235 -1.28 8.65 -13.80
N TRP A 236 -0.62 7.74 -13.12
CA TRP A 236 -0.45 7.71 -11.69
C TRP A 236 1.02 7.54 -11.36
N SER A 237 1.54 8.36 -10.46
CA SER A 237 2.97 8.41 -10.17
C SER A 237 3.25 8.48 -8.68
N GLY A 238 4.43 8.03 -8.30
CA GLY A 238 4.94 8.16 -6.95
C GLY A 238 6.43 8.44 -6.90
N ARG A 239 6.87 8.94 -5.75
CA ARG A 239 8.27 9.23 -5.44
C ARG A 239 8.65 8.59 -4.12
N PHE A 240 9.92 8.20 -3.99
CA PHE A 240 10.46 7.53 -2.81
C PHE A 240 11.80 8.12 -2.40
N TRP A 241 12.02 8.30 -1.09
CA TRP A 241 13.26 8.86 -0.55
C TRP A 241 13.51 8.39 0.90
N GLU A 242 14.54 8.94 1.54
CA GLU A 242 15.05 8.49 2.85
C GLU A 242 15.35 6.99 2.90
N TYR A 243 16.22 6.53 1.99
CA TYR A 243 16.61 5.12 1.94
C TYR A 243 17.42 4.71 3.18
N SER A 244 17.03 3.59 3.79
CA SER A 244 17.67 3.03 4.98
C SER A 244 17.68 1.49 4.93
N ILE A 245 18.67 0.90 5.59
CA ILE A 245 18.78 -0.57 5.68
C ILE A 245 17.78 -1.10 6.72
N ARG A 246 17.00 -2.13 6.32
CA ARG A 246 16.10 -2.93 7.17
C ARG A 246 16.24 -4.41 6.78
N ASP A 247 16.55 -5.26 7.75
CA ASP A 247 16.79 -6.70 7.54
C ASP A 247 17.75 -7.03 6.37
N GLY A 248 18.78 -6.20 6.20
CA GLY A 248 19.78 -6.35 5.14
C GLY A 248 19.41 -5.74 3.79
N MET A 249 18.16 -5.28 3.61
CA MET A 249 17.66 -4.65 2.39
C MET A 249 17.68 -3.12 2.50
N LEU A 250 18.04 -2.42 1.43
CA LEU A 250 17.96 -0.95 1.36
C LEU A 250 16.59 -0.53 0.81
N ILE A 251 15.76 0.10 1.64
CA ILE A 251 14.37 0.47 1.28
C ILE A 251 14.11 1.96 1.56
N PRO A 252 13.18 2.61 0.84
CA PRO A 252 12.77 3.97 1.17
C PRO A 252 11.92 3.98 2.44
N LEU A 253 12.07 5.01 3.27
CA LEU A 253 11.23 5.19 4.46
C LEU A 253 10.12 6.22 4.24
N GLU A 254 10.20 7.02 3.18
CA GLU A 254 9.19 8.01 2.83
C GLU A 254 8.78 7.86 1.37
N GLY A 255 7.51 8.17 1.12
CA GLY A 255 6.96 8.15 -0.22
C GLY A 255 5.69 8.98 -0.34
N GLU A 256 5.38 9.35 -1.58
CA GLU A 256 4.15 10.05 -1.92
C GLU A 256 3.63 9.58 -3.26
N VAL A 257 2.31 9.68 -3.47
CA VAL A 257 1.67 9.31 -4.72
C VAL A 257 0.61 10.32 -5.13
N GLY A 258 0.42 10.44 -6.44
CA GLY A 258 -0.50 11.39 -7.03
C GLY A 258 -0.88 11.07 -8.46
N TRP A 259 -1.83 11.83 -8.96
CA TRP A 259 -2.32 11.77 -10.33
C TRP A 259 -1.61 12.82 -11.19
N GLU A 260 -1.19 12.44 -12.39
CA GLU A 260 -0.58 13.38 -13.34
C GLU A 260 -1.65 14.12 -14.14
N TYR A 261 -1.71 15.43 -13.98
CA TYR A 261 -2.53 16.33 -14.79
C TYR A 261 -1.64 17.14 -15.74
N PRO A 262 -2.20 17.76 -16.79
CA PRO A 262 -1.45 18.68 -17.65
C PRO A 262 -0.77 19.82 -16.88
N GLU A 263 -1.36 20.27 -15.76
CA GLU A 263 -0.81 21.33 -14.91
C GLU A 263 0.25 20.84 -13.92
N GLY A 264 0.44 19.52 -13.79
CA GLY A 264 1.38 18.89 -12.86
C GLY A 264 0.77 17.77 -12.02
N ILE A 265 1.59 17.22 -11.12
CA ILE A 265 1.18 16.12 -10.25
C ILE A 265 0.30 16.65 -9.10
N ARG A 266 -0.89 16.09 -8.94
CA ARG A 266 -1.75 16.33 -7.76
C ARG A 266 -1.63 15.17 -6.80
N LEU A 267 -0.85 15.39 -5.75
CA LEU A 267 -0.64 14.42 -4.68
C LEU A 267 -1.90 14.25 -3.83
N TYR A 268 -2.21 13.01 -3.49
CA TYR A 268 -3.29 12.70 -2.53
C TYR A 268 -2.79 11.92 -1.32
N PHE A 269 -1.57 11.38 -1.36
CA PHE A 269 -0.99 10.63 -0.26
C PHE A 269 0.47 11.02 -0.06
N LYS A 270 0.85 11.21 1.21
CA LYS A 270 2.23 11.33 1.68
C LYS A 270 2.37 10.47 2.91
N GLY A 271 3.35 9.57 2.93
CA GLY A 271 3.51 8.58 3.99
C GLY A 271 4.95 8.37 4.40
N LYS A 272 5.11 7.97 5.66
CA LYS A 272 6.38 7.54 6.25
C LYS A 272 6.18 6.19 6.94
N ILE A 273 7.11 5.28 6.71
CA ILE A 273 7.22 4.02 7.45
C ILE A 273 7.78 4.31 8.84
N THR A 274 7.02 4.01 9.88
CA THR A 274 7.47 4.12 11.28
C THR A 274 8.01 2.81 11.81
N GLU A 275 7.52 1.69 11.30
CA GLU A 275 7.94 0.35 11.68
C GLU A 275 7.72 -0.60 10.49
N ILE A 276 8.62 -1.56 10.31
CA ILE A 276 8.51 -2.60 9.29
C ILE A 276 9.14 -3.89 9.79
N HIS A 277 8.43 -5.00 9.59
CA HIS A 277 8.86 -6.35 9.98
C HIS A 277 8.63 -7.30 8.81
N TYR A 278 9.62 -8.15 8.54
CA TYR A 278 9.59 -9.13 7.47
C TYR A 278 9.42 -10.55 8.01
N GLU A 279 8.56 -11.33 7.37
CA GLU A 279 8.59 -12.79 7.45
C GLU A 279 9.19 -13.31 6.13
N PHE A 280 10.18 -14.18 6.21
CA PHE A 280 10.87 -14.72 5.03
C PHE A 280 10.39 -16.13 4.67
N VAL A 281 10.58 -16.52 3.41
CA VAL A 281 10.28 -17.88 2.95
C VAL A 281 11.19 -18.87 3.70
N SER A 282 10.58 -19.85 4.37
CA SER A 282 11.27 -20.94 5.08
C SER A 282 11.52 -22.14 4.19
#